data_AF-A0A6N6VXT8-F1
#
_entry.id   AF-A0A6N6VXT8-F1
#
_cell.length_a   1.000
_cell.length_b   1.000
_cell.length_c   1.000
_cell.angle_alpha   90.00
_cell.angle_beta   90.00
_cell.angle_gamma   90.00
#
_symmetry.space_group_name_H-M   'P 1'
#
loop_
_entity.id
_entity.type
_entity.pdbx_description
1 polymer ?
#
loop_
_entity_poly.entity_id
_entity_poly.type
_entity_poly.pdbx_seq_one_letter_code
_entity_poly.pdbx_strand_id
1 'polypeptide(L)' 'TYSQSKLNAVARRLNERPRKTLNFQTPAERFYQCIASTG' A
#
# COMPACT_ATOMS: atom_id res chain seq x y z
N THR A 1 -1.54 21.57 20.02
CA THR A 1 -2.62 20.62 20.38
C THR A 1 -3.56 20.45 19.20
N TYR A 2 -3.98 19.23 18.91
CA TYR A 2 -4.96 18.96 17.85
C TYR A 2 -6.34 18.73 18.50
N SER A 3 -7.41 19.27 17.92
CA SER A 3 -8.77 18.94 18.36
C SER A 3 -9.15 17.53 17.90
N GLN A 4 -10.06 16.88 18.62
CA GLN A 4 -10.57 15.56 18.24
C GLN A 4 -11.22 15.57 16.85
N SER A 5 -11.92 16.66 16.50
CA SER A 5 -12.51 16.85 15.17
C SER A 5 -11.46 16.83 14.06
N LYS A 6 -10.30 17.44 14.29
CA LYS A 6 -9.19 17.45 13.34
C LYS A 6 -8.58 16.05 13.19
N LEU A 7 -8.38 15.32 14.28
CA LEU A 7 -7.87 13.95 14.23
C LEU A 7 -8.83 13.00 13.51
N ASN A 8 -10.13 13.12 13.76
CA ASN A 8 -11.16 12.31 13.10
C ASN A 8 -11.19 12.55 11.59
N ALA A 9 -11.03 13.81 11.15
CA ALA A 9 -10.97 14.15 9.72
C ALA A 9 -9.73 13.52 9.04
N VAL A 10 -8.59 13.50 9.72
CA VAL A 10 -7.36 12.85 9.21
C VAL A 10 -7.54 11.34 9.12
N ALA A 11 -8.06 10.71 10.18
CA ALA A 11 -8.30 9.27 10.21
C ALA A 11 -9.25 8.83 9.08
N ARG A 12 -10.37 9.55 8.91
CA ARG A 12 -11.34 9.29 7.84
C ARG A 12 -10.69 9.39 6.45
N ARG A 13 -9.95 10.47 6.18
CA ARG A 13 -9.22 10.63 4.91
C ARG A 13 -8.23 9.50 4.64
N LEU A 14 -7.55 8.98 5.64
CA LEU A 14 -6.59 7.89 5.46
C LEU A 14 -7.28 6.55 5.21
N ASN A 15 -8.36 6.27 5.94
CA ASN A 15 -9.11 5.02 5.86
C ASN A 15 -9.93 4.90 4.56
N GLU A 16 -10.42 6.02 4.02
CA GLU A 16 -11.23 6.06 2.79
C GLU A 16 -10.39 6.06 1.50
N ARG A 17 -9.07 6.20 1.59
CA ARG A 17 -8.23 6.18 0.39
C ARG A 17 -8.33 4.81 -0.29
N PRO A 18 -8.41 4.76 -1.64
CA PRO A 18 -8.27 3.52 -2.37
C PRO A 18 -7.00 2.83 -1.90
N ARG A 19 -7.14 1.63 -1.32
CA ARG A 19 -6.00 0.81 -0.91
C ARG A 19 -5.23 0.48 -2.17
N LYS A 20 -4.17 1.23 -2.47
CA LYS A 20 -3.14 0.76 -3.40
C LYS A 20 -2.54 -0.45 -2.71
N THR A 21 -2.83 -1.66 -3.20
CA THR A 21 -2.13 -2.86 -2.78
C THR A 21 -0.65 -2.57 -2.97
N LEU A 22 0.08 -2.45 -1.86
CA LEU A 22 1.52 -2.13 -1.82
C LEU A 22 2.27 -3.13 -2.68
N ASN A 23 2.49 -2.84 -3.97
CA ASN A 23 3.17 -3.66 -4.98
C ASN A 23 3.24 -5.15 -4.60
N PHE A 24 2.07 -5.73 -4.26
CA PHE A 24 2.08 -7.02 -3.60
C PHE A 24 2.39 -8.03 -4.67
N GLN A 25 3.58 -8.59 -4.60
CA GLN A 25 4.01 -9.61 -5.54
C GLN A 25 3.70 -10.96 -4.90
N THR A 26 2.94 -11.75 -5.62
CA THR A 26 2.80 -13.17 -5.36
C THR A 26 4.18 -13.84 -5.45
N PRO A 27 4.39 -14.98 -4.77
CA PRO A 27 5.63 -15.74 -4.88
C PRO A 27 6.01 -16.08 -6.33
N ALA A 28 5.02 -16.34 -7.19
CA ALA A 28 5.24 -16.60 -8.61
C ALA A 28 5.80 -15.38 -9.36
N GLU A 29 5.26 -14.18 -9.13
CA GLU A 29 5.74 -12.95 -9.77
C GLU A 29 7.20 -12.63 -9.37
N ARG A 30 7.58 -12.88 -8.12
CA ARG A 30 8.99 -12.74 -7.68
C ARG A 30 9.89 -13.77 -8.36
N PHE A 31 9.44 -15.03 -8.46
CA PHE A 31 10.19 -16.09 -9.11
C PHE A 31 10.47 -15.77 -10.58
N TYR A 32 9.45 -15.35 -11.33
CA TYR A 32 9.60 -14.97 -12.73
C TYR A 32 10.54 -13.78 -12.93
N GLN A 33 10.50 -12.77 -12.06
CA GLN A 33 11.44 -11.65 -12.13
C GLN A 33 12.89 -12.08 -11.92
N CYS A 34 13.15 -12.98 -10.96
CA CYS A 34 14.50 -13.48 -10.68
C CYS A 34 15.11 -14.21 -11.89
N ILE A 35 14.33 -15.04 -12.58
CA ILE A 35 14.83 -15.79 -13.75
C ILE A 35 14.92 -14.91 -15.01
N ALA A 36 14.06 -13.91 -15.15
CA ALA A 36 14.09 -12.98 -16.28
C ALA A 36 15.36 -12.10 -16.30
N SER A 37 16.01 -11.90 -15.13
CA SER A 37 17.28 -11.15 -15.04
C SER A 37 18.53 -11.96 -15.37
N THR A 38 18.41 -13.26 -15.64
CA THR A 38 19.55 -14.17 -15.92
C THR A 38 19.63 -14.63 -17.39
N GLY A 39 18.87 -14.00 -18.30
CA GLY A 39 18.85 -14.31 -19.74
C GLY A 39 19.71 -13.38 -20.57
#